data_AF-A0A504BJI0-F1
#
_entry.id   AF-A0A504BJI0-F1
#
_cell.length_a   1.000
_cell.length_b   1.000
_cell.length_c   1.000
_cell.angle_alpha   90.00
_cell.angle_beta   90.00
_cell.angle_gamma   90.00
#
_symmetry.space_group_name_H-M   'P 1'
#
loop_
_entity.id
_entity.type
_entity.pdbx_description
1 polymer ?
#
loop_
_entity_poly.entity_id
_entity_poly.type
_entity_poly.pdbx_seq_one_letter_code
_entity_poly.pdbx_strand_id
1 'polypeptide(L)'
;MIRFQQNARPRTDTPSHLFAIGQTVRMKGRGGLLLKTAELFEIKSRLPVKDGSPQYRIRSDQETHERVTTEDNLEPAGNPVVGNNPAA
;
A
#
# COMPACT_ATOMS: atom_id res chain seq x y z
N MET A 1 14.98 -20.65 -34.66
CA MET A 1 13.91 -20.34 -33.69
C MET A 1 14.55 -19.98 -32.36
N ILE A 2 14.56 -18.71 -31.96
CA ILE A 2 15.00 -18.30 -30.62
C ILE A 2 13.87 -17.45 -30.04
N ARG A 3 13.17 -18.00 -29.06
CA ARG A 3 12.11 -17.30 -28.34
C ARG A 3 12.82 -16.45 -27.30
N PHE A 4 12.91 -15.14 -27.54
CA PHE A 4 13.28 -14.21 -26.48
C PHE A 4 12.13 -14.18 -25.48
N GLN A 5 12.19 -15.08 -24.50
CA GLN A 5 11.39 -14.97 -23.29
C GLN A 5 11.94 -13.78 -22.53
N GLN A 6 11.43 -12.59 -22.87
CA GLN A 6 11.54 -11.41 -22.05
C GLN A 6 10.68 -11.66 -20.80
N ASN A 7 11.18 -12.50 -19.89
CA ASN A 7 10.82 -12.41 -18.49
C ASN A 7 11.41 -11.08 -18.00
N ALA A 8 10.71 -9.99 -18.29
CA ALA A 8 10.86 -8.71 -17.62
C ALA A 8 10.42 -8.92 -16.16
N ARG A 9 11.28 -9.58 -15.37
CA ARG A 9 11.19 -9.51 -13.92
C ARG A 9 11.67 -8.10 -13.59
N PRO A 10 10.83 -7.19 -13.09
CA PRO A 10 11.34 -5.95 -12.53
C PRO A 10 12.23 -6.35 -11.34
N ARG A 11 13.54 -6.42 -11.58
CA ARG A 11 14.56 -6.53 -10.56
C ARG A 11 14.71 -5.13 -9.97
N THR A 12 13.70 -4.68 -9.25
CA THR A 12 13.82 -3.47 -8.45
C THR A 12 14.16 -3.92 -7.05
N ASP A 13 15.43 -3.79 -6.71
CA ASP A 13 16.05 -3.82 -5.38
C ASP A 13 15.44 -2.73 -4.46
N THR A 14 14.13 -2.65 -4.46
CA THR A 14 13.37 -1.76 -3.61
C THR A 14 13.28 -2.48 -2.27
N PRO A 15 13.71 -1.87 -1.15
CA PRO A 15 13.54 -2.46 0.17
C PRO A 15 12.11 -2.99 0.27
N SER A 16 11.93 -4.26 0.66
CA SER A 16 10.70 -5.03 0.49
C SER A 16 9.45 -4.25 0.85
N HIS A 17 8.90 -3.51 -0.11
CA HIS A 17 7.73 -2.68 0.09
C HIS A 17 6.53 -3.62 0.08
N LEU A 18 5.89 -3.80 1.24
CA LEU A 18 4.69 -4.62 1.34
C LEU A 18 3.53 -4.02 0.56
N PHE A 19 3.53 -2.68 0.37
CA PHE A 19 2.47 -1.97 -0.32
C PHE A 19 2.86 -1.52 -1.73
N ALA A 20 1.94 -1.69 -2.68
CA ALA A 20 2.10 -1.24 -4.06
C ALA A 20 1.52 0.15 -4.29
N ILE A 21 2.03 0.88 -5.29
CA ILE A 21 1.43 2.14 -5.74
C ILE A 21 0.02 1.86 -6.31
N GLY A 22 -0.96 2.64 -5.91
CA GLY A 22 -2.38 2.43 -6.21
C GLY A 22 -3.09 1.47 -5.25
N GLN A 23 -2.39 0.88 -4.29
CA GLN A 23 -3.02 0.03 -3.27
C GLN A 23 -3.75 0.89 -2.24
N THR A 24 -4.95 0.44 -1.87
CA THR A 24 -5.70 1.02 -0.76
C THR A 24 -5.19 0.44 0.56
N VAL A 25 -4.75 1.31 1.46
CA VAL A 25 -4.25 1.01 2.78
C VAL A 25 -5.01 1.84 3.82
N ARG A 26 -4.99 1.41 5.07
CA ARG A 26 -5.55 2.15 6.19
C ARG A 26 -4.43 2.56 7.14
N MET A 27 -4.53 3.74 7.74
CA MET A 27 -3.61 4.11 8.81
C MET A 27 -4.00 3.43 10.12
N LYS A 28 -3.01 2.82 10.78
CA LYS A 28 -3.17 2.28 12.13
C LYS A 28 -3.15 3.46 13.11
N GLY A 29 -4.32 3.98 13.47
CA GLY A 29 -4.43 5.13 14.38
C GLY A 29 -3.66 4.89 15.68
N ARG A 30 -2.73 5.80 16.03
CA ARG A 30 -2.02 5.75 17.31
C ARG A 30 -2.98 6.20 18.42
N GLY A 31 -3.45 5.23 19.22
CA GLY A 31 -4.00 5.46 20.56
C GLY A 31 -5.23 6.39 20.65
N GLY A 32 -6.43 5.81 20.56
CA GLY A 32 -7.65 6.37 21.15
C GLY A 32 -8.33 7.54 20.42
N LEU A 33 -7.66 8.22 19.51
CA LEU A 33 -8.30 9.20 18.62
C LEU A 33 -8.76 8.47 17.36
N LEU A 34 -10.07 8.20 17.27
CA LEU A 34 -10.71 7.81 16.02
C LEU A 34 -10.32 8.87 14.96
N LEU A 35 -9.42 8.52 14.04
CA LEU A 35 -9.25 9.24 12.78
C LEU A 35 -10.52 8.99 11.95
N LYS A 36 -11.62 9.66 12.34
CA LYS A 36 -12.94 9.64 11.68
C LYS A 36 -12.89 10.09 10.22
N THR A 37 -11.78 10.65 9.76
CA THR A 37 -11.74 11.46 8.56
C THR A 37 -11.11 10.76 7.35
N ALA A 38 -10.52 9.57 7.49
CA ALA A 38 -9.98 8.82 6.36
C ALA A 38 -9.70 7.37 6.76
N GLU A 39 -10.69 6.49 6.61
CA GLU A 39 -10.49 5.06 6.89
C GLU A 39 -9.60 4.40 5.83
N LEU A 40 -9.54 4.98 4.62
CA LEU A 40 -8.86 4.43 3.46
C LEU A 40 -7.97 5.50 2.79
N PHE A 41 -6.76 5.11 2.45
CA PHE A 41 -5.77 5.91 1.76
C PHE A 41 -5.20 5.13 0.56
N GLU A 42 -4.87 5.81 -0.52
CA GLU A 42 -4.18 5.23 -1.67
C GLU A 42 -2.68 5.52 -1.60
N ILE A 43 -1.84 4.51 -1.81
CA ILE A 43 -0.41 4.70 -2.00
C ILE A 43 -0.17 5.45 -3.32
N LYS A 44 0.25 6.72 -3.26
CA LYS A 44 0.65 7.49 -4.45
C LYS A 44 2.08 7.21 -4.88
N SER A 45 2.99 6.98 -3.95
CA SER A 45 4.41 6.74 -4.26
C SER A 45 5.12 6.01 -3.13
N ARG A 46 6.17 5.26 -3.49
CA ARG A 46 7.11 4.61 -2.55
C ARG A 46 8.30 5.53 -2.32
N LEU A 47 8.67 5.75 -1.06
CA LEU A 47 9.79 6.60 -0.66
C LEU A 47 10.92 5.75 -0.09
N PRO A 48 12.16 6.26 -0.12
CA PRO A 48 13.28 5.58 0.52
C PRO A 48 12.98 5.30 2.00
N VAL A 49 13.48 4.16 2.45
CA VAL A 49 13.43 3.72 3.85
C VAL A 49 14.07 4.77 4.73
N LYS A 50 13.38 5.11 5.82
CA LYS A 50 13.88 6.02 6.86
C LYS A 50 13.79 5.30 8.20
N ASP A 51 14.87 5.35 8.96
CA ASP A 51 14.97 4.66 10.26
C ASP A 51 14.69 3.14 10.17
N GLY A 52 15.07 2.52 9.04
CA GLY A 52 14.87 1.08 8.80
C GLY A 52 13.46 0.68 8.35
N SER A 53 12.50 1.61 8.28
CA SER A 53 11.14 1.35 7.79
C SER A 53 10.88 1.99 6.41
N PRO A 54 10.32 1.24 5.43
CA PRO A 54 9.91 1.81 4.15
C PRO A 54 8.87 2.91 4.34
N GLN A 55 9.02 4.01 3.59
CA GLN A 55 8.07 5.11 3.62
C GLN A 55 7.18 5.10 2.38
N TYR A 56 5.98 5.65 2.55
CA TYR A 56 4.97 5.75 1.51
C TYR A 56 4.33 7.13 1.54
N ARG A 57 4.08 7.69 0.34
CA ARG A 57 3.19 8.82 0.14
C ARG A 57 1.81 8.27 -0.06
N ILE A 58 0.91 8.66 0.82
CA ILE A 58 -0.49 8.26 0.79
C ILE A 58 -1.39 9.48 0.60
N ARG A 59 -2.50 9.28 -0.06
CA ARG A 59 -3.54 10.29 -0.23
C ARG A 59 -4.88 9.69 0.15
N SER A 60 -5.65 10.42 0.95
CA SER A 60 -7.04 10.07 1.20
C SER A 60 -7.95 10.69 0.13
N ASP A 61 -9.08 10.06 -0.13
CA ASP A 61 -10.18 10.70 -0.86
C ASP A 61 -10.83 11.80 0.00
N GLN A 62 -10.92 11.57 1.31
CA GLN A 62 -11.56 12.46 2.27
C GLN A 62 -10.67 13.62 2.72
N GLU A 63 -9.34 13.47 2.58
CA GLU A 63 -8.36 14.49 2.95
C GLU A 63 -7.62 14.97 1.70
N THR A 64 -7.69 16.26 1.40
CA THR A 64 -7.11 16.85 0.16
C THR A 64 -5.59 16.92 0.16
N HIS A 65 -4.93 16.48 1.24
CA HIS A 65 -3.48 16.59 1.43
C HIS A 65 -2.80 15.23 1.32
N GLU A 66 -1.59 15.25 0.77
CA GLU A 66 -0.72 14.07 0.75
C GLU A 66 0.01 13.94 2.10
N ARG A 67 0.06 12.71 2.62
CA ARG A 67 0.81 12.40 3.85
C ARG A 67 1.92 11.43 3.54
N VAL A 68 3.05 11.60 4.23
CA VAL A 68 4.13 10.62 4.23
C VAL A 68 4.02 9.81 5.52
N THR A 69 4.03 8.49 5.40
CA THR A 69 4.01 7.57 6.55
C THR A 69 4.94 6.40 6.31
N THR A 70 5.32 5.71 7.38
CA THR A 70 6.05 4.45 7.30
C THR A 70 5.11 3.26 7.15
N GLU A 71 5.64 2.16 6.63
CA GLU A 71 4.96 0.87 6.52
C GLU A 71 4.34 0.39 7.84
N ASP A 72 5.06 0.57 8.94
CA ASP A 72 4.64 0.16 10.29
C ASP A 72 3.33 0.82 10.76
N ASN A 73 3.05 2.04 10.28
CA ASN A 73 1.84 2.79 10.62
C ASN A 73 0.70 2.55 9.60
N LEU A 74 0.93 1.66 8.62
CA LEU A 74 -0.02 1.27 7.60
C LEU A 74 -0.48 -0.16 7.79
N GLU A 75 -1.75 -0.41 7.52
CA GLU A 75 -2.29 -1.75 7.36
C GLU A 75 -2.95 -1.88 5.99
N PRO A 76 -2.98 -3.08 5.41
CA PRO A 76 -3.80 -3.32 4.22
C PRO A 76 -5.27 -3.05 4.60
N ALA A 77 -5.95 -2.22 3.80
CA ALA A 77 -7.40 -2.09 3.87
C ALA A 77 -8.01 -3.34 3.23
N GLY A 78 -7.87 -4.48 3.90
CA GLY A 78 -8.34 -5.74 3.36
C GLY A 78 -9.85 -5.74 3.22
N ASN A 79 -10.33 -5.96 2.01
CA ASN A 79 -11.43 -6.88 1.79
C ASN A 79 -10.88 -8.02 0.92
N PRO A 80 -10.47 -9.17 1.47
CA PRO A 80 -10.35 -10.37 0.66
C PRO A 80 -11.76 -10.88 0.34
N VAL A 81 -12.50 -10.19 -0.53
CA VAL A 81 -13.66 -10.81 -1.20
C VAL A 81 -13.14 -11.45 -2.49
N VAL A 82 -12.33 -12.49 -2.33
CA VAL A 82 -11.96 -13.42 -3.41
C VAL A 82 -11.87 -14.81 -2.77
N GLY A 83 -12.86 -15.70 -2.88
CA GLY A 83 -14.17 -15.59 -3.51
C GLY A 83 -15.17 -16.50 -2.79
N ASN A 84 -16.40 -16.02 -2.64
CA ASN A 84 -17.53 -16.90 -2.39
C ASN A 84 -17.75 -17.69 -3.68
N ASN A 85 -17.59 -19.01 -3.62
CA ASN A 85 -18.08 -19.90 -4.66
C ASN A 85 -19.45 -20.44 -4.22
N PRO A 86 -20.58 -19.88 -4.70
CA PRO A 86 -21.82 -20.63 -4.77
C PRO A 86 -21.91 -21.25 -6.17
N ALA A 87 -21.23 -22.38 -6.38
CA ALA A 87 -21.53 -23.24 -7.52
C ALA A 87 -22.40 -24.38 -7.01
N ALA A 88 -23.61 -24.42 -7.56
CA ALA A 88 -24.73 -25.30 -7.27
C ALA A 88 -24.44 -26.80 -7.35
#